data_AF-A0A3D5BKQ1-F1
#
_entry.id   AF-A0A3D5BKQ1-F1
#
_cell.length_a   1.000
_cell.length_b   1.000
_cell.length_c   1.000
_cell.angle_alpha   90.00
_cell.angle_beta   90.00
_cell.angle_gamma   90.00
#
_symmetry.space_group_name_H-M   'P 1'
#
loop_
_entity.id
_entity.type
_entity.pdbx_description
1 polymer ?
#
loop_
_entity_poly.entity_id
_entity_poly.type
_entity_poly.pdbx_seq_one_letter_code
_entity_poly.pdbx_strand_id
1 'polypeptide(L)'
;MTKTSFKKYQLGLTLLASLYIWILLTIEHLNGGVVSHHLLNQPDLPAISNWWGALLMPALSWFLLGLVSRRVNQPYPVAVLGSFAAALGFGVLVSVLFLQGREQVLSQLMLSLPLLALFFPLYRAEFLLGFVLAMSYTFGVLLPAAFGTAILLMAALMYKGVRPVFLYLFDLLTGSKKTAG
;
A
#
# COMPACT_ATOMS: atom_id res chain seq x y z
N MET A 1 -6.87 -5.18 -23.87
CA MET A 1 -7.73 -4.00 -23.55
C MET A 1 -7.14 -2.79 -24.29
N THR A 2 -7.93 -1.93 -24.93
CA THR A 2 -7.36 -0.74 -25.61
C THR A 2 -6.84 0.26 -24.55
N LYS A 3 -5.72 0.95 -24.83
CA LYS A 3 -5.14 1.95 -23.91
C LYS A 3 -6.16 2.99 -23.44
N THR A 4 -7.13 3.31 -24.29
CA THR A 4 -8.22 4.25 -24.01
C THR A 4 -9.18 3.74 -22.95
N SER A 5 -9.56 2.46 -22.97
CA SER A 5 -10.45 1.88 -21.96
C SER A 5 -9.81 1.85 -20.58
N PHE A 6 -8.53 1.49 -20.47
CA PHE A 6 -7.84 1.48 -19.17
C PHE A 6 -7.76 2.89 -18.56
N LYS A 7 -7.46 3.92 -19.36
CA LYS A 7 -7.46 5.32 -18.87
C LYS A 7 -8.81 5.73 -18.27
N LYS A 8 -9.92 5.28 -18.84
CA LYS A 8 -11.27 5.53 -18.28
C LYS A 8 -11.43 4.88 -16.90
N TYR A 9 -11.03 3.61 -16.74
CA TYR A 9 -11.06 2.95 -15.43
C TYR A 9 -10.10 3.58 -14.43
N GLN A 10 -8.89 3.96 -14.85
CA GLN A 10 -7.92 4.66 -14.01
C GLN A 10 -8.52 5.96 -13.45
N LEU A 11 -9.15 6.77 -14.32
CA LEU A 11 -9.83 8.00 -13.90
C LEU A 11 -11.01 7.70 -12.98
N GLY A 12 -11.87 6.74 -13.34
CA GLY A 12 -13.03 6.36 -12.51
C GLY A 12 -12.63 5.90 -11.10
N LEU A 13 -11.61 5.04 -10.99
CA LEU A 13 -11.09 4.58 -9.70
C LEU A 13 -10.39 5.70 -8.91
N THR A 14 -9.67 6.58 -9.59
CA THR A 14 -9.05 7.77 -8.96
C THR A 14 -10.11 8.70 -8.39
N LEU A 15 -11.19 8.95 -9.14
CA LEU A 15 -12.32 9.76 -8.69
C LEU A 15 -13.02 9.10 -7.50
N LEU A 16 -13.26 7.78 -7.54
CA LEU A 16 -13.87 7.05 -6.44
C LEU A 16 -13.02 7.16 -5.16
N ALA A 17 -11.71 6.91 -5.26
CA ALA A 17 -10.79 7.05 -4.14
C ALA A 17 -10.75 8.49 -3.60
N SER A 18 -10.80 9.48 -4.48
CA SER A 18 -10.82 10.90 -4.08
C SER A 18 -12.12 11.27 -3.38
N LEU A 19 -13.27 10.86 -3.93
CA LEU A 19 -14.58 11.09 -3.32
C LEU A 19 -14.67 10.48 -1.92
N TYR A 20 -14.12 9.28 -1.73
CA TYR A 20 -14.02 8.65 -0.41
C TYR A 20 -13.29 9.55 0.59
N ILE A 21 -12.13 10.09 0.24
CA ILE A 21 -11.37 10.99 1.13
C ILE A 21 -12.10 12.33 1.36
N TRP A 22 -12.72 12.90 0.33
CA TRP A 22 -13.51 14.12 0.48
C TRP A 22 -14.70 13.92 1.42
N ILE A 23 -15.39 12.77 1.35
CA ILE A 23 -16.46 12.43 2.28
C ILE A 23 -15.91 12.37 3.71
N LEU A 24 -14.77 11.68 3.94
CA LEU A 24 -14.14 11.61 5.26
C LEU A 24 -13.77 13.00 5.80
N LEU A 25 -13.09 13.82 5.00
CA LEU A 25 -12.70 15.17 5.42
C LEU A 25 -13.89 16.08 5.69
N THR A 26 -14.98 15.92 4.93
CA THR A 26 -16.23 16.65 5.18
C THR A 26 -16.83 16.23 6.52
N ILE A 27 -16.86 14.93 6.82
CA ILE A 27 -17.33 14.41 8.11
C ILE A 27 -16.45 14.96 9.24
N GLU A 28 -15.12 14.94 9.11
CA GLU A 28 -14.22 15.53 10.12
C GLU A 28 -14.49 17.03 10.31
N HIS A 29 -14.57 17.78 9.21
CA HIS A 29 -14.82 19.22 9.26
C HIS A 29 -16.14 19.56 9.96
N LEU A 30 -17.21 18.80 9.71
CA LEU A 30 -18.51 18.97 10.35
C LEU A 30 -18.53 18.54 11.83
N ASN A 31 -17.64 17.64 12.26
CA ASN A 31 -17.60 17.10 13.62
C ASN A 31 -16.55 17.77 14.53
N GLY A 32 -16.10 18.99 14.21
CA GLY A 32 -15.20 19.76 15.06
C GLY A 32 -13.86 20.14 14.43
N GLY A 33 -13.67 19.83 13.14
CA GLY A 33 -12.50 20.25 12.37
C GLY A 33 -11.66 19.07 11.88
N VAL A 34 -10.85 19.33 10.85
CA VAL A 34 -10.00 18.30 10.23
C VAL A 34 -8.82 17.97 11.14
N VAL A 35 -8.66 16.68 11.43
CA VAL A 35 -7.66 16.19 12.38
C VAL A 35 -6.25 16.45 11.85
N SER A 36 -5.34 16.78 12.75
CA SER A 36 -3.91 16.84 12.47
C SER A 36 -3.18 15.81 13.32
N HIS A 37 -2.44 14.92 12.69
CA HIS A 37 -1.69 13.89 13.38
C HIS A 37 -0.24 14.34 13.57
N HIS A 38 0.26 14.25 14.79
CA HIS A 38 1.68 14.38 15.06
C HIS A 38 2.45 13.19 14.47
N LEU A 39 3.62 13.47 13.91
CA LEU A 39 4.47 12.41 13.37
C LEU A 39 4.78 11.38 14.47
N LEU A 40 4.70 10.08 14.14
CA LEU A 40 5.01 8.97 15.06
C LEU A 40 4.27 9.02 16.40
N ASN A 41 3.12 9.70 16.47
CA ASN A 41 2.38 9.93 17.73
C ASN A 41 3.22 10.64 18.81
N GLN A 42 4.23 11.41 18.41
CA GLN A 42 5.08 12.20 19.32
C GLN A 42 4.66 13.67 19.30
N PRO A 43 4.21 14.25 20.41
CA PRO A 43 3.69 15.62 20.45
C PRO A 43 4.73 16.68 20.07
N ASP A 44 6.02 16.38 20.26
CA ASP A 44 7.13 17.29 19.94
C ASP A 44 7.43 17.38 18.43
N LEU A 45 6.85 16.50 17.61
CA LEU A 45 7.01 16.49 16.16
C LEU A 45 5.90 17.28 15.45
N PRO A 46 6.17 17.82 14.25
CA PRO A 46 5.19 18.64 13.52
C PRO A 46 3.90 17.84 13.27
N ALA A 47 2.77 18.47 13.57
CA ALA A 47 1.45 17.95 13.25
C ALA A 47 1.18 18.16 11.75
N ILE A 48 0.69 17.11 11.09
CA ILE A 48 0.30 17.18 9.69
C ILE A 48 -1.20 16.99 9.57
N SER A 49 -1.86 17.96 8.94
CA SER A 49 -3.30 17.96 8.73
C SER A 49 -3.73 16.95 7.66
N ASN A 50 -4.86 16.28 7.92
CA ASN A 50 -5.50 15.38 6.97
C ASN A 50 -5.97 16.07 5.68
N TRP A 51 -6.04 17.40 5.65
CA TRP A 51 -6.33 18.17 4.43
C TRP A 51 -5.43 17.83 3.25
N TRP A 52 -4.17 17.48 3.50
CA TRP A 52 -3.25 17.02 2.46
C TRP A 52 -3.76 15.78 1.73
N GLY A 53 -4.59 14.97 2.38
CA GLY A 53 -5.25 13.81 1.78
C GLY A 53 -6.14 14.16 0.58
N ALA A 54 -6.77 15.34 0.56
CA ALA A 54 -7.63 15.77 -0.54
C ALA A 54 -6.86 15.89 -1.87
N LEU A 55 -5.58 16.31 -1.80
CA LEU A 55 -4.69 16.42 -2.96
C LEU A 55 -3.86 15.14 -3.18
N LEU A 56 -3.38 14.54 -2.08
CA LEU A 56 -2.49 13.39 -2.15
C LEU A 56 -3.20 12.16 -2.69
N MET A 57 -4.45 11.90 -2.29
CA MET A 57 -5.18 10.72 -2.73
C MET A 57 -5.40 10.65 -4.25
N PRO A 58 -5.89 11.70 -4.94
CA PRO A 58 -6.01 11.66 -6.40
C PRO A 58 -4.66 11.47 -7.09
N ALA A 59 -3.62 12.17 -6.63
CA ALA A 59 -2.28 12.06 -7.21
C ALA A 59 -1.70 10.64 -7.03
N LEU A 60 -1.79 10.08 -5.82
CA LEU A 60 -1.31 8.74 -5.49
C LEU A 60 -2.10 7.67 -6.24
N SER A 61 -3.44 7.75 -6.25
CA SER A 61 -4.30 6.80 -6.96
C SER A 61 -4.00 6.81 -8.45
N TRP A 62 -3.93 7.99 -9.06
CA TRP A 62 -3.63 8.12 -10.48
C TRP A 62 -2.26 7.54 -10.83
N PHE A 63 -1.24 7.85 -10.02
CA PHE A 63 0.13 7.35 -10.22
C PHE A 63 0.19 5.82 -10.08
N LEU A 64 -0.32 5.26 -8.98
CA LEU A 64 -0.26 3.82 -8.70
C LEU A 64 -1.09 3.00 -9.70
N LEU A 65 -2.30 3.44 -10.04
CA LEU A 65 -3.10 2.81 -11.09
C LEU A 65 -2.43 2.90 -12.46
N GLY A 66 -1.71 4.01 -12.72
CA GLY A 66 -0.86 4.17 -13.90
C GLY A 66 0.26 3.12 -13.95
N LEU A 67 0.92 2.84 -12.83
CA LEU A 67 1.92 1.76 -12.76
C LEU A 67 1.30 0.37 -13.02
N VAL A 68 0.12 0.11 -12.44
CA VAL A 68 -0.62 -1.14 -12.70
C VAL A 68 -0.98 -1.28 -14.19
N SER A 69 -1.43 -0.18 -14.81
CA SER A 69 -1.80 -0.13 -16.24
C SER A 69 -0.68 -0.56 -17.18
N ARG A 70 0.57 -0.21 -16.82
CA ARG A 70 1.74 -0.50 -17.65
C ARG A 70 2.11 -1.99 -17.60
N ARG A 71 1.73 -2.68 -16.53
CA ARG A 71 2.02 -4.10 -16.30
C ARG A 71 0.90 -5.02 -16.78
N VAL A 72 -0.36 -4.60 -16.66
CA VAL A 72 -1.52 -5.44 -16.92
C VAL A 72 -2.07 -5.18 -18.32
N ASN A 73 -2.18 -6.23 -19.14
CA ASN A 73 -2.76 -6.16 -20.48
C ASN A 73 -4.17 -6.78 -20.60
N GLN A 74 -4.69 -7.31 -19.50
CA GLN A 74 -5.99 -7.98 -19.42
C GLN A 74 -7.06 -7.06 -18.81
N PRO A 75 -8.34 -7.19 -19.24
CA PRO A 75 -9.42 -6.33 -18.77
C PRO A 75 -9.80 -6.53 -17.30
N TYR A 76 -9.65 -7.75 -16.77
CA TYR A 76 -9.98 -8.07 -15.38
C TYR A 76 -8.84 -8.87 -14.74
N PRO A 77 -7.80 -8.19 -14.23
CA PRO A 77 -6.69 -8.87 -13.58
C PRO A 77 -7.09 -9.35 -12.19
N VAL A 78 -7.69 -10.54 -12.07
CA VAL A 78 -8.12 -11.13 -10.78
C VAL A 78 -6.99 -11.12 -9.75
N ALA A 79 -5.75 -11.39 -10.16
CA ALA A 79 -4.59 -11.32 -9.27
C ALA A 79 -4.33 -9.92 -8.68
N VAL A 80 -4.58 -8.86 -9.45
CA VAL A 80 -4.44 -7.47 -8.99
C VAL A 80 -5.58 -7.09 -8.05
N LEU A 81 -6.80 -7.49 -8.39
CA LEU A 81 -7.96 -7.28 -7.51
C LEU A 81 -7.79 -8.04 -6.18
N GLY A 82 -7.31 -9.29 -6.22
CA GLY A 82 -7.00 -10.08 -5.03
C GLY A 82 -5.89 -9.47 -4.19
N SER A 83 -4.83 -8.95 -4.82
CA SER A 83 -3.72 -8.26 -4.12
C SER A 83 -4.20 -6.96 -3.47
N PHE A 84 -5.00 -6.16 -4.19
CA PHE A 84 -5.63 -4.95 -3.66
C PHE A 84 -6.56 -5.26 -2.49
N ALA A 85 -7.43 -6.26 -2.62
CA ALA A 85 -8.35 -6.68 -1.57
C ALA A 85 -7.62 -7.21 -0.33
N ALA A 86 -6.54 -7.98 -0.52
CA ALA A 86 -5.70 -8.46 0.57
C ALA A 86 -5.04 -7.28 1.31
N ALA A 87 -4.52 -6.29 0.59
CA ALA A 87 -3.92 -5.11 1.19
C ALA A 87 -4.94 -4.23 1.93
N LEU A 88 -6.14 -4.10 1.37
CA LEU A 88 -7.24 -3.39 2.00
C LEU A 88 -7.67 -4.09 3.30
N GLY A 89 -7.89 -5.40 3.26
CA GLY A 89 -8.21 -6.19 4.46
C GLY A 89 -7.11 -6.12 5.52
N PHE A 90 -5.85 -6.14 5.08
CA PHE A 90 -4.70 -5.97 5.96
C PHE A 90 -4.65 -4.57 6.61
N GLY A 91 -4.90 -3.51 5.85
CA GLY A 91 -4.99 -2.14 6.40
C GLY A 91 -6.16 -1.98 7.38
N VAL A 92 -7.30 -2.63 7.13
CA VAL A 92 -8.41 -2.67 8.09
C VAL A 92 -8.00 -3.38 9.37
N LEU A 93 -7.35 -4.54 9.27
CA LEU A 93 -6.84 -5.27 10.44
C LEU A 93 -5.87 -4.41 11.26
N VAL A 94 -4.94 -3.73 10.60
CA VAL A 94 -4.00 -2.79 11.24
C VAL A 94 -4.73 -1.66 11.95
N SER A 95 -5.70 -1.03 11.27
CA SER A 95 -6.53 0.02 11.84
C SER A 95 -7.26 -0.43 13.10
N VAL A 96 -7.87 -1.61 13.06
CA VAL A 96 -8.59 -2.19 14.22
C VAL A 96 -7.63 -2.48 15.37
N LEU A 97 -6.48 -3.09 15.11
CA LEU A 97 -5.49 -3.40 16.14
C LEU A 97 -4.94 -2.13 16.80
N PHE A 98 -4.74 -1.07 16.03
CA PHE A 98 -4.31 0.22 16.56
C PHE A 98 -5.38 0.86 17.44
N LEU A 99 -6.64 0.89 16.99
CA LEU A 99 -7.77 1.42 17.79
C LEU A 99 -7.97 0.64 19.11
N GLN A 100 -7.59 -0.64 19.14
CA GLN A 100 -7.59 -1.47 20.34
C GLN A 100 -6.34 -1.32 21.22
N GLY A 101 -5.36 -0.49 20.85
CA GLY A 101 -4.11 -0.30 21.58
C GLY A 101 -3.18 -1.54 21.57
N ARG A 102 -3.34 -2.46 20.61
CA ARG A 102 -2.55 -3.70 20.52
C ARG A 102 -1.21 -3.49 19.82
N GLU A 103 -0.40 -2.55 20.31
CA GLU A 103 0.87 -2.14 19.68
C GLU A 103 1.86 -3.29 19.50
N GLN A 104 1.94 -4.22 20.45
CA GLN A 104 2.81 -5.39 20.34
C GLN A 104 2.44 -6.27 19.13
N VAL A 105 1.15 -6.57 18.96
CA VAL A 105 0.66 -7.37 17.82
C VAL A 105 0.86 -6.61 16.51
N LEU A 106 0.63 -5.29 16.52
CA LEU A 106 0.84 -4.43 15.35
C LEU A 106 2.31 -4.46 14.89
N SER A 107 3.24 -4.31 15.84
CA SER A 107 4.68 -4.32 15.54
C SER A 107 5.12 -5.66 14.92
N GLN A 108 4.67 -6.78 15.48
CA GLN A 108 4.90 -8.12 14.94
C GLN A 108 4.32 -8.29 13.54
N LEU A 109 3.10 -7.81 13.31
CA LEU A 109 2.44 -7.89 12.01
C LEU A 109 3.21 -7.08 10.95
N MET A 110 3.67 -5.88 11.28
CA MET A 110 4.45 -5.04 10.36
C MET A 110 5.82 -5.66 10.05
N LEU A 111 6.50 -6.20 11.05
CA LEU A 111 7.78 -6.89 10.89
C LEU A 111 7.67 -8.17 10.05
N SER A 112 6.49 -8.79 9.98
CA SER A 112 6.27 -9.97 9.14
C SER A 112 6.23 -9.66 7.63
N LEU A 113 5.90 -8.42 7.23
CA LEU A 113 5.75 -8.06 5.82
C LEU A 113 7.04 -8.21 5.00
N PRO A 114 8.22 -7.72 5.44
CA PRO A 114 9.48 -7.98 4.73
C PRO A 114 9.80 -9.48 4.59
N LEU A 115 9.44 -10.30 5.57
CA LEU A 115 9.65 -11.75 5.50
C LEU A 115 8.74 -12.39 4.46
N LEU A 116 7.45 -12.02 4.45
CA LEU A 116 6.51 -12.46 3.42
C LEU A 116 6.93 -11.98 2.02
N ALA A 117 7.60 -10.84 1.94
CA ALA A 117 8.15 -10.32 0.68
C ALA A 117 9.29 -11.16 0.09
N LEU A 118 9.83 -12.16 0.80
CA LEU A 118 10.72 -13.15 0.18
C LEU A 118 9.97 -14.09 -0.77
N PHE A 119 8.69 -14.35 -0.49
CA PHE A 119 7.87 -15.29 -1.25
C PHE A 119 6.92 -14.59 -2.22
N PHE A 120 6.33 -13.47 -1.80
CA PHE A 120 5.32 -12.73 -2.55
C PHE A 120 5.83 -11.36 -3.00
N PRO A 121 5.48 -10.88 -4.20
CA PRO A 121 5.87 -9.56 -4.68
C PRO A 121 5.00 -8.46 -4.04
N LEU A 122 5.15 -8.26 -2.73
CA LEU A 122 4.40 -7.26 -1.95
C LEU A 122 4.72 -5.81 -2.34
N TYR A 123 5.79 -5.59 -3.10
CA TYR A 123 6.20 -4.27 -3.57
C TYR A 123 5.32 -3.68 -4.70
N ARG A 124 4.26 -4.39 -5.10
CA ARG A 124 3.41 -3.97 -6.22
C ARG A 124 2.49 -2.81 -5.82
N ALA A 125 2.26 -1.90 -6.76
CA ALA A 125 1.50 -0.66 -6.55
C ALA A 125 0.08 -0.89 -6.01
N GLU A 126 -0.59 -1.98 -6.41
CA GLU A 126 -1.93 -2.30 -5.91
C GLU A 126 -1.99 -2.59 -4.39
N PHE A 127 -0.90 -3.06 -3.78
CA PHE A 127 -0.83 -3.25 -2.32
C PHE A 127 -0.81 -1.89 -1.60
N LEU A 128 0.02 -0.96 -2.07
CA LEU A 128 0.10 0.37 -1.46
C LEU A 128 -1.24 1.10 -1.55
N LEU A 129 -1.92 1.04 -2.70
CA LEU A 129 -3.22 1.69 -2.88
C LEU A 129 -4.28 1.13 -1.93
N GLY A 130 -4.38 -0.20 -1.82
CA GLY A 130 -5.36 -0.85 -0.93
C GLY A 130 -5.08 -0.55 0.54
N PHE A 131 -3.81 -0.61 0.94
CA PHE A 131 -3.39 -0.28 2.31
C PHE A 131 -3.70 1.17 2.70
N VAL A 132 -3.33 2.14 1.84
CA VAL A 132 -3.58 3.56 2.10
C VAL A 132 -5.07 3.86 2.19
N LEU A 133 -5.88 3.31 1.28
CA LEU A 133 -7.34 3.50 1.33
C LEU A 133 -7.93 2.99 2.64
N ALA A 134 -7.56 1.78 3.08
CA ALA A 134 -8.07 1.21 4.32
C ALA A 134 -7.68 2.03 5.55
N MET A 135 -6.43 2.49 5.60
CA MET A 135 -5.87 3.22 6.75
C MET A 135 -6.26 4.70 6.76
N SER A 136 -6.84 5.23 5.68
CA SER A 136 -7.21 6.65 5.60
C SER A 136 -8.31 7.04 6.57
N TYR A 137 -9.14 6.09 6.99
CA TYR A 137 -10.16 6.34 8.01
C TYR A 137 -9.57 6.61 9.40
N THR A 138 -8.43 6.01 9.73
CA THR A 138 -7.83 6.07 11.07
C THR A 138 -6.68 7.07 11.17
N PHE A 139 -5.90 7.23 10.11
CA PHE A 139 -4.66 8.02 10.13
C PHE A 139 -4.57 9.07 9.01
N GLY A 140 -5.62 9.23 8.21
CA GLY A 140 -5.57 10.00 6.98
C GLY A 140 -4.67 9.36 5.91
N VAL A 141 -4.42 10.07 4.82
CA VAL A 141 -3.73 9.50 3.63
C VAL A 141 -2.21 9.53 3.79
N LEU A 142 -1.67 10.57 4.43
CA LEU A 142 -0.23 10.87 4.39
C LEU A 142 0.61 9.86 5.18
N LEU A 143 0.23 9.56 6.43
CA LEU A 143 0.98 8.65 7.29
C LEU A 143 1.02 7.23 6.70
N PRO A 144 -0.12 6.62 6.28
CA PRO A 144 -0.09 5.31 5.65
C PRO A 144 0.63 5.31 4.30
N ALA A 145 0.59 6.41 3.53
CA ALA A 145 1.31 6.50 2.27
C ALA A 145 2.83 6.50 2.50
N ALA A 146 3.32 7.30 3.46
CA ALA A 146 4.74 7.35 3.80
C ALA A 146 5.23 6.00 4.34
N PHE A 147 4.54 5.46 5.34
CA PHE A 147 4.91 4.19 5.97
C PHE A 147 4.77 3.00 5.03
N GLY A 148 3.66 2.94 4.27
CA GLY A 148 3.44 1.91 3.26
C GLY A 148 4.48 1.96 2.15
N THR A 149 4.96 3.15 1.76
CA THR A 149 6.04 3.29 0.77
C THR A 149 7.37 2.76 1.33
N ALA A 150 7.69 3.04 2.59
CA ALA A 150 8.88 2.49 3.24
C ALA A 150 8.85 0.95 3.26
N ILE A 151 7.73 0.35 3.66
CA ILE A 151 7.55 -1.10 3.62
C ILE A 151 7.64 -1.63 2.18
N LEU A 152 7.05 -0.94 1.22
CA LEU A 152 7.10 -1.32 -0.20
C LEU A 152 8.55 -1.38 -0.71
N LEU A 153 9.38 -0.41 -0.33
CA LEU A 153 10.82 -0.39 -0.68
C LEU A 153 11.58 -1.54 -0.01
N MET A 154 11.32 -1.81 1.28
CA MET A 154 11.90 -2.98 1.96
C MET A 154 11.47 -4.29 1.29
N ALA A 155 10.19 -4.43 0.94
CA ALA A 155 9.66 -5.59 0.23
C ALA A 155 10.31 -5.74 -1.16
N ALA A 156 10.59 -4.64 -1.86
CA ALA A 156 11.28 -4.66 -3.14
C ALA A 156 12.73 -5.15 -2.97
N LEU A 157 13.42 -4.68 -1.94
CA LEU A 157 14.78 -5.11 -1.59
C LEU A 157 14.82 -6.62 -1.26
N MET A 158 13.88 -7.10 -0.45
CA MET A 158 13.79 -8.52 -0.09
C MET A 158 13.49 -9.40 -1.32
N TYR A 159 12.49 -9.03 -2.12
CA TYR A 159 12.07 -9.86 -3.26
C TYR A 159 13.06 -9.84 -4.42
N LYS A 160 13.65 -8.67 -4.74
CA LYS A 160 14.54 -8.51 -5.90
C LYS A 160 16.02 -8.66 -5.56
N GLY A 161 16.43 -8.40 -4.32
CA GLY A 161 17.82 -8.48 -3.88
C GLY A 161 18.11 -9.78 -3.14
N VAL A 162 17.42 -10.02 -2.01
CA VAL A 162 17.74 -11.14 -1.11
C VAL A 162 17.32 -12.49 -1.70
N ARG A 163 16.10 -12.57 -2.22
CA ARG A 163 15.57 -13.82 -2.79
C ARG A 163 16.47 -14.47 -3.86
N PRO A 164 16.96 -13.77 -4.90
CA PRO A 164 17.81 -14.42 -5.91
C PRO A 164 19.15 -14.88 -5.34
N VAL A 165 19.74 -14.14 -4.39
CA VAL A 165 20.97 -14.56 -3.71
C VAL A 165 20.73 -15.84 -2.92
N PHE A 166 19.62 -15.91 -2.19
CA PHE A 166 19.26 -17.10 -1.42
C PHE A 166 19.04 -18.32 -2.32
N LEU A 167 18.32 -18.15 -3.44
CA LEU A 167 18.10 -19.23 -4.42
C LEU A 167 19.41 -19.67 -5.07
N TYR A 168 20.29 -18.74 -5.44
CA TYR A 168 21.59 -19.05 -6.00
C TYR A 168 22.48 -19.85 -5.04
N LEU A 169 22.55 -19.43 -3.76
CA LEU A 169 23.30 -20.15 -2.73
C LEU A 169 22.71 -21.54 -2.48
N PHE A 170 21.39 -21.66 -2.49
CA PHE A 170 20.71 -22.95 -2.34
C PHE A 170 21.02 -23.90 -3.50
N ASP A 171 20.97 -23.41 -4.74
CA ASP A 171 21.32 -24.20 -5.93
C ASP A 171 22.80 -24.61 -5.93
N LEU A 172 23.69 -23.74 -5.45
CA LEU A 172 25.12 -24.02 -5.29
C LEU A 172 25.38 -25.12 -4.25
N LEU A 173 24.69 -25.07 -3.10
CA LEU A 173 24.82 -26.05 -2.02
C LEU A 173 24.19 -27.40 -2.36
N THR A 174 23.08 -27.39 -3.11
CA THR A 174 22.38 -28.62 -3.52
C THR A 174 22.97 -29.27 -4.78
N GLY A 175 24.04 -28.69 -5.35
CA GLY A 175 24.74 -29.25 -6.51
C GLY A 175 23.91 -29.28 -7.79
N SER A 176 22.79 -28.55 -7.83
CA SER A 176 21.90 -28.50 -9.00
C SER A 176 22.53 -27.59 -10.06
N LYS A 177 23.50 -28.14 -10.80
CA LYS A 177 23.90 -27.59 -12.10
C LYS A 177 22.68 -27.62 -13.00
N LYS A 178 21.96 -26.50 -13.09
CA LYS A 178 20.99 -26.29 -14.17
C LYS A 178 21.79 -26.16 -15.46
N THR A 179 21.88 -27.26 -16.20
CA THR A 179 22.38 -27.28 -17.59
C THR A 179 21.55 -26.30 -18.40
N ALA A 180 22.20 -25.23 -18.84
CA ALA A 180 21.68 -24.34 -19.87
C ALA A 180 21.53 -25.14 -21.16
N GLY A 181 20.33 -25.11 -21.73
CA GLY A 181 19.98 -25.54 -23.08
C GLY A 181 18.91 -24.58 -23.59
#